data_AF-A0A7R9PG75-F1
#
_entry.id   AF-A0A7R9PG75-F1
#
_cell.length_a   1.000
_cell.length_b   1.000
_cell.length_c   1.000
_cell.angle_alpha   90.00
_cell.angle_beta   90.00
_cell.angle_gamma   90.00
#
_symmetry.space_group_name_H-M   'P 1'
#
loop_
_entity.id
_entity.type
_entity.pdbx_description
1 polymer ?
#
loop_
_entity_poly.entity_id
_entity_poly.type
_entity_poly.pdbx_seq_one_letter_code
_entity_poly.pdbx_strand_id
1 'polypeptide(L)'
;MAPTYKLTYFNVKGLGEAIRILLSYGQQEFEDNRIEFDEWQKIKLTTPFGKCPILEINGKPLHQSAAICRYLAKQFGLAGKDDWENLEIDMITDTITDFRI
;
A
#
# COMPACT_ATOMS: atom_id res chain seq x y z
N MET A 1 20.45 -8.63 1.88
CA MET A 1 19.31 -8.99 2.76
C MET A 1 18.04 -8.67 1.99
N ALA A 2 17.02 -9.52 2.08
CA ALA A 2 15.71 -9.19 1.52
C ALA A 2 15.15 -7.95 2.23
N PRO A 3 14.38 -7.09 1.54
CA PRO A 3 13.74 -5.94 2.17
C PRO A 3 12.77 -6.39 3.27
N THR A 4 12.75 -5.67 4.39
CA THR A 4 11.75 -5.90 5.45
C THR A 4 10.51 -5.04 5.17
N TYR A 5 9.33 -5.67 5.20
CA TYR A 5 8.05 -5.02 4.95
C TYR A 5 7.18 -5.04 6.22
N LYS A 6 6.57 -3.90 6.53
CA LYS A 6 5.53 -3.78 7.57
C LYS A 6 4.39 -2.93 7.05
N LEU A 7 3.18 -3.49 7.00
CA LEU A 7 1.97 -2.78 6.64
C LEU A 7 1.18 -2.45 7.91
N THR A 8 0.99 -1.16 8.18
CA THR A 8 0.11 -0.69 9.25
C THR A 8 -1.21 -0.18 8.67
N TYR A 9 -2.32 -0.83 9.03
CA TYR A 9 -3.67 -0.42 8.65
C TYR A 9 -4.70 -0.89 9.69
N PHE A 10 -5.93 -0.39 9.61
CA PHE A 10 -7.02 -0.86 10.46
C PHE A 10 -7.28 -2.36 10.27
N ASN A 11 -7.90 -3.00 11.26
CA ASN A 11 -8.31 -4.40 11.24
C ASN A 11 -9.52 -4.66 10.30
N VAL A 12 -9.40 -4.20 9.07
CA VAL A 12 -10.32 -4.40 7.95
C VAL A 12 -9.51 -4.57 6.67
N LYS A 13 -10.20 -4.92 5.58
CA LYS A 13 -9.59 -4.98 4.24
C LYS A 13 -9.27 -3.56 3.73
N GLY A 14 -10.32 -2.83 3.37
CA GLY A 14 -10.25 -1.42 2.95
C GLY A 14 -9.12 -1.11 1.97
N LEU A 15 -8.45 0.01 2.19
CA LEU A 15 -7.33 0.48 1.36
C LEU A 15 -6.03 -0.31 1.58
N GLY A 16 -5.93 -1.11 2.65
CA GLY A 16 -4.76 -1.95 2.93
C GLY A 16 -4.74 -3.26 2.14
N GLU A 17 -5.89 -3.74 1.69
CA GLU A 17 -6.00 -5.09 1.11
C GLU A 17 -5.25 -5.25 -0.21
N ALA A 18 -5.29 -4.24 -1.09
CA ALA A 18 -4.55 -4.30 -2.35
C ALA A 18 -3.04 -4.43 -2.11
N ILE A 19 -2.52 -3.81 -1.05
CA ILE A 19 -1.11 -3.92 -0.65
C ILE A 19 -0.80 -5.35 -0.17
N ARG A 20 -1.68 -5.94 0.67
CA ARG A 20 -1.53 -7.33 1.14
C ARG A 20 -1.51 -8.34 -0.01
N ILE A 21 -2.42 -8.17 -0.99
CA ILE A 21 -2.49 -9.03 -2.17
C ILE A 21 -1.20 -8.92 -2.98
N LEU A 22 -0.69 -7.72 -3.22
CA LEU A 22 0.54 -7.52 -3.98
C LEU A 22 1.76 -8.11 -3.27
N LEU A 23 1.93 -7.90 -1.96
CA LEU A 23 3.01 -8.52 -1.19
C LEU A 23 2.93 -10.05 -1.22
N SER A 24 1.73 -10.60 -1.09
CA SER A 24 1.50 -12.05 -1.17
C SER A 24 1.81 -12.60 -2.57
N TYR A 25 1.39 -11.91 -3.64
CA TYR A 25 1.71 -12.27 -5.02
C TYR A 25 3.22 -12.27 -5.27
N GLY A 26 3.92 -11.25 -4.76
CA GLY A 26 5.37 -11.15 -4.80
C GLY A 26 6.10 -12.15 -3.89
N GLN A 27 5.38 -13.03 -3.17
CA GLN A 27 5.91 -13.98 -2.19
C GLN A 27 6.81 -13.29 -1.14
N GLN A 28 6.46 -12.06 -0.76
CA GLN A 28 7.17 -11.30 0.27
C GLN A 28 6.55 -11.58 1.63
N GLU A 29 7.39 -11.98 2.58
CA GLU A 29 7.01 -11.97 4.00
C GLU A 29 6.89 -10.51 4.48
N PHE A 30 5.84 -10.22 5.24
CA PHE A 30 5.60 -8.89 5.79
C PHE A 30 4.87 -8.98 7.13
N GLU A 31 5.13 -8.00 7.99
CA GLU A 31 4.34 -7.79 9.20
C GLU A 31 3.01 -7.11 8.83
N ASP A 32 1.89 -7.83 8.98
CA ASP A 32 0.53 -7.27 8.84
C ASP A 32 0.06 -6.68 10.17
N ASN A 33 0.55 -5.47 10.49
CA ASN A 33 0.25 -4.76 11.72
C ASN A 33 -1.17 -4.15 11.66
N ARG A 34 -2.15 -4.90 12.15
CA ARG A 34 -3.56 -4.48 12.22
C ARG A 34 -3.83 -3.76 13.52
N ILE A 35 -4.24 -2.49 13.42
CA ILE A 35 -4.49 -1.63 14.58
C ILE A 35 -5.98 -1.35 14.78
N GLU A 36 -6.38 -1.20 16.03
CA GLU A 36 -7.70 -0.70 16.41
C GLU A 36 -7.73 0.84 16.45
N PHE A 37 -8.94 1.42 16.52
CA PHE A 37 -9.09 2.88 16.46
C PHE A 37 -8.40 3.62 17.61
N ASP A 38 -8.40 3.05 18.82
CA ASP A 38 -7.74 3.66 19.99
C ASP A 38 -6.21 3.67 19.86
N GLU A 39 -5.63 2.67 19.22
CA GLU A 39 -4.21 2.62 18.90
C GLU A 39 -3.87 3.64 17.82
N TRP A 40 -4.74 3.78 16.81
CA TRP A 40 -4.58 4.79 15.76
C TRP A 40 -4.50 6.21 16.31
N GLN A 41 -5.33 6.57 17.30
CA GLN A 41 -5.27 7.91 17.91
C GLN A 41 -3.90 8.24 18.51
N LYS A 42 -3.17 7.23 19.02
CA LYS A 42 -1.85 7.40 19.63
C LYS A 42 -0.75 7.63 18.59
N ILE A 43 -0.85 6.98 17.43
CA ILE A 43 0.20 7.02 16.39
C ILE A 43 -0.12 7.95 15.22
N LYS A 44 -1.36 8.47 15.10
CA LYS A 44 -1.78 9.31 13.97
C LYS A 44 -0.82 10.48 13.72
N LEU A 45 -0.39 11.17 14.78
CA LEU A 45 0.52 12.32 14.69
C LEU A 45 1.95 11.95 14.29
N THR A 46 2.34 10.67 14.41
CA THR A 46 3.65 10.18 13.97
C THR A 46 3.64 9.72 12.51
N THR A 47 2.48 9.65 11.86
CA THR A 47 2.38 9.30 10.44
C THR A 47 2.55 10.54 9.54
N PRO A 48 3.12 10.39 8.33
CA PRO A 48 3.47 11.53 7.47
C PRO A 48 2.33 12.51 7.18
N PHE A 49 1.08 12.03 7.05
CA PHE A 49 -0.09 12.84 6.72
C PHE A 49 -1.28 12.61 7.65
N GLY A 50 -1.09 11.97 8.81
CA GLY A 50 -2.19 11.65 9.71
C GLY A 50 -3.22 10.68 9.10
N LYS A 51 -2.77 9.77 8.23
CA LYS A 51 -3.56 8.81 7.46
C LYS A 51 -2.87 7.45 7.40
N CYS A 52 -3.65 6.41 7.19
CA CYS A 52 -3.20 5.05 6.86
C CYS A 52 -3.96 4.56 5.60
N PRO A 53 -3.44 3.57 4.85
CA PRO A 53 -2.34 2.66 5.17
C PRO A 53 -0.96 3.29 5.12
N ILE A 54 -0.04 2.74 5.92
CA ILE A 54 1.40 3.03 5.90
C ILE A 54 2.14 1.73 5.59
N LEU A 55 2.96 1.71 4.54
CA LEU A 55 3.89 0.62 4.26
C LEU A 55 5.29 1.08 4.61
N GLU A 56 5.97 0.37 5.50
CA GLU A 56 7.38 0.57 5.79
C GLU A 56 8.21 -0.42 4.98
N ILE A 57 9.24 0.08 4.29
CA ILE A 57 10.22 -0.73 3.57
C ILE A 57 11.59 -0.41 4.16
N ASN A 58 12.23 -1.37 4.83
CA ASN A 58 13.49 -1.18 5.55
C ASN A 58 13.45 0.02 6.52
N GLY A 59 12.34 0.15 7.26
CA GLY A 59 12.10 1.24 8.22
C GLY A 59 11.79 2.61 7.61
N LYS A 60 11.66 2.72 6.28
CA LYS A 60 11.25 3.97 5.61
C LYS A 60 9.74 3.96 5.37
N PRO A 61 8.96 4.85 6.00
CA PRO A 61 7.51 4.86 5.87
C PRO A 61 7.06 5.46 4.53
N LEU A 62 6.10 4.81 3.88
CA LEU A 62 5.42 5.22 2.67
C LEU A 62 3.91 5.36 2.94
N HIS A 63 3.25 6.28 2.26
CA HIS A 63 1.80 6.50 2.36
C HIS A 63 1.19 6.63 0.95
N GLN A 64 -0.14 6.75 0.87
CA GLN A 64 -0.97 6.64 -0.35
C GLN A 64 -1.03 5.22 -0.93
N SER A 65 -2.18 4.57 -0.76
CA SER A 65 -2.39 3.17 -1.15
C SER A 65 -2.14 2.93 -2.64
N ALA A 66 -2.67 3.77 -3.52
CA ALA A 66 -2.45 3.63 -4.97
C ALA A 66 -0.97 3.78 -5.37
N ALA A 67 -0.25 4.73 -4.77
CA ALA A 67 1.18 4.92 -5.04
C ALA A 67 2.02 3.72 -4.56
N ILE A 68 1.70 3.19 -3.37
CA ILE A 68 2.33 1.97 -2.84
C ILE A 68 2.05 0.77 -3.77
N CYS A 69 0.80 0.59 -4.19
CA CYS A 69 0.42 -0.49 -5.10
C CYS A 69 1.17 -0.40 -6.44
N ARG A 70 1.27 0.79 -7.02
CA ARG A 70 2.04 1.02 -8.26
C ARG A 70 3.52 0.68 -8.10
N TYR A 71 4.13 1.06 -6.96
CA TYR A 71 5.51 0.70 -6.66
C TYR A 71 5.69 -0.82 -6.57
N LEU A 72 4.86 -1.51 -5.79
CA LEU A 72 4.93 -2.97 -5.64
C LEU A 72 4.64 -3.71 -6.96
N ALA A 73 3.68 -3.24 -7.75
CA ALA A 73 3.39 -3.81 -9.06
C ALA A 73 4.63 -3.78 -9.97
N LYS A 74 5.39 -2.68 -9.97
CA LYS A 74 6.69 -2.60 -10.67
C LYS A 74 7.70 -3.60 -10.13
N GLN A 75 7.82 -3.75 -8.81
CA GLN A 75 8.77 -4.70 -8.20
C GLN A 75 8.42 -6.16 -8.53
N PHE A 76 7.14 -6.48 -8.71
CA PHE A 76 6.66 -7.85 -8.91
C PHE A 76 6.27 -8.18 -10.35
N GLY A 77 6.65 -7.33 -11.33
CA GLY A 77 6.40 -7.61 -12.75
C GLY A 77 4.93 -7.51 -13.18
N LEU A 78 4.12 -6.73 -12.45
CA LEU A 78 2.71 -6.46 -12.75
C LEU A 78 2.48 -5.08 -13.38
N ALA A 79 3.55 -4.31 -13.61
CA ALA A 79 3.47 -3.04 -14.32
C ALA A 79 3.36 -3.26 -15.84
N GLY A 80 2.89 -2.24 -16.56
CA GLY A 80 2.83 -2.24 -18.02
C GLY A 80 4.24 -2.29 -18.63
N LYS A 81 4.35 -2.82 -19.85
CA LYS A 81 5.63 -2.99 -20.56
C LYS A 81 6.26 -1.67 -21.01
N ASP A 82 5.45 -0.63 -21.13
CA ASP A 82 5.82 0.71 -21.56
C ASP A 82 5.01 1.78 -20.83
N ASP A 83 5.30 3.05 -21.11
CA ASP A 83 4.65 4.19 -20.47
C ASP A 83 3.15 4.26 -20.79
N TRP A 84 2.72 3.77 -21.95
CA TRP A 84 1.32 3.80 -22.37
C TRP A 84 0.50 2.75 -21.62
N GLU A 85 0.99 1.52 -21.50
CA GLU A 85 0.31 0.49 -20.71
C GLU A 85 0.26 0.86 -19.21
N ASN A 86 1.30 1.53 -18.68
CA ASN A 86 1.27 2.05 -17.32
C ASN A 86 0.22 3.17 -17.15
N LEU A 87 0.07 4.05 -18.15
CA LEU A 87 -1.00 5.04 -18.18
C LEU A 87 -2.39 4.37 -18.15
N GLU A 88 -2.61 3.31 -18.93
CA GLU A 88 -3.87 2.57 -18.93
C GLU A 88 -4.21 1.94 -17.56
N ILE A 89 -3.21 1.38 -16.87
CA ILE A 89 -3.34 0.87 -15.51
C ILE A 89 -3.68 2.01 -14.52
N ASP A 90 -3.01 3.16 -14.66
CA ASP A 90 -3.23 4.32 -13.80
C ASP A 90 -4.63 4.92 -14.00
N MET A 91 -5.10 5.04 -15.25
CA MET A 91 -6.44 5.54 -15.55
C MET A 91 -7.54 4.73 -14.84
N ILE A 92 -7.50 3.40 -14.90
CA ILE A 92 -8.52 2.57 -14.24
C ILE A 92 -8.37 2.60 -12.72
N THR A 93 -7.14 2.65 -12.19
CA THR A 93 -6.88 2.73 -10.75
C THR A 93 -7.41 4.04 -10.15
N ASP A 94 -7.22 5.15 -10.86
CA ASP A 94 -7.69 6.47 -10.44
C ASP A 94 -9.22 6.58 -10.62
N THR A 95 -9.79 6.01 -11.68
CA THR A 95 -11.26 5.90 -11.86
C THR A 95 -11.90 5.11 -10.70
N ILE A 96 -11.30 4.00 -10.28
CA ILE A 96 -11.75 3.23 -9.10
C ILE A 96 -11.64 4.09 -7.83
N THR A 97 -10.63 4.95 -7.74
CA THR A 97 -10.45 5.84 -6.60
C THR A 97 -11.55 6.90 -6.55
N ASP A 98 -11.94 7.48 -7.68
CA ASP A 98 -13.07 8.41 -7.78
C ASP A 98 -14.41 7.75 -7.40
N PHE A 99 -14.56 6.46 -7.67
CA PHE A 99 -15.75 5.69 -7.29
C PHE A 99 -15.80 5.31 -5.80
N ARG A 100 -14.74 5.54 -5.01
CA ARG A 100 -14.76 5.32 -3.57
C ARG A 100 -15.51 6.46 -2.89
N ILE A 101 -16.80 6.24 -2.66
CA ILE A 101 -17.70 7.12 -1.88
C ILE A 101 -17.67 6.73 -0.40
#